data_AF-A0A663DQG1-F1
#
_entry.id   AF-A0A663DQG1-F1
#
_cell.length_a   1.000
_cell.length_b   1.000
_cell.length_c   1.000
_cell.angle_alpha   90.00
_cell.angle_beta   90.00
_cell.angle_gamma   90.00
#
_symmetry.space_group_name_H-M   'P 1'
#
loop_
_entity.id
_entity.type
_entity.pdbx_description
1 polymer ?
#
loop_
_entity_poly.entity_id
_entity_poly.type
_entity_poly.pdbx_seq_one_letter_code
_entity_poly.pdbx_strand_id
1 'polypeptide(L)'
;MCCCLLNFGSEGTLLLSQQIMDIVGFLKSQFICHLLICYIFIVSGLIINFIQLLTLILWPINKQLFRRINCRLAYCISSQMVMLLEWWSGTDCTLYTDPESYHKYGKENAIVILNHNFEIDFLCGWNFCERFGVLGSSKVLAKKELSYMPIIGWMWYFLEIVFCKRKWEEDRKTVMQKLLNLRDYPENFWFLIHCEGTRFTEQKHEISMQVAEAKGLPKLKYHLLPRTKGFAVTVQCLRNVVSAVYDSTLNFRNNENPTLLGVLNGKKYHADLYVRRIPLEEVPEDEQECSNWLHKLYQEKDAFQEEYYRTGTYPAVPIVPPRRPWTLLNWLFWALLLLYPLFKLLINMINSGSSLTLASFAFVIVMASVGVRWMIGVTEINKGSTYGNNDNKQKQE
;
A
#
# COMPACT_ATOMS: atom_id res chain seq x y z
N MET A 1 31.46 -44.92 17.93
CA MET A 1 30.10 -44.83 18.49
C MET A 1 29.74 -43.43 19.04
N CYS A 2 30.42 -42.35 18.62
CA CYS A 2 30.19 -40.98 19.14
C CYS A 2 29.67 -39.97 18.09
N CYS A 3 29.39 -40.39 16.85
CA CYS A 3 28.77 -39.53 15.82
C CYS A 3 27.23 -39.63 15.78
N CYS A 4 26.61 -40.60 16.46
CA CYS A 4 25.15 -40.76 16.44
C CYS A 4 24.40 -39.93 17.49
N LEU A 5 25.07 -39.36 18.50
CA LEU A 5 24.42 -38.63 19.59
C LEU A 5 24.28 -37.12 19.35
N LEU A 6 24.98 -36.55 18.36
CA LEU A 6 24.88 -35.12 18.02
C LEU A 6 23.72 -34.80 17.05
N ASN A 7 23.23 -35.77 16.27
CA ASN A 7 22.11 -35.56 15.34
C ASN A 7 20.73 -35.58 16.01
N PHE A 8 20.58 -36.21 17.18
CA PHE A 8 19.31 -36.23 17.91
C PHE A 8 18.94 -34.87 18.52
N GLY A 9 19.94 -34.05 18.89
CA GLY A 9 19.71 -32.72 19.44
C GLY A 9 19.24 -31.69 18.39
N SER A 10 19.74 -31.78 17.16
CA SER A 10 19.34 -30.88 16.07
C SER A 10 17.94 -31.20 15.54
N GLU A 11 17.60 -32.49 15.38
CA GLU A 11 16.26 -32.91 14.94
C GLU A 11 15.18 -32.56 15.97
N GLY A 12 15.44 -32.78 17.27
CA GLY A 12 14.51 -32.40 18.34
C GLY A 12 14.27 -30.90 18.43
N THR A 13 15.32 -30.08 18.23
CA THR A 13 15.21 -28.62 18.22
C THR A 13 14.45 -28.11 16.99
N LEU A 14 14.64 -28.76 15.84
CA LEU A 14 13.98 -28.41 14.58
C LEU A 14 12.50 -28.82 14.60
N LEU A 15 12.18 -29.99 15.17
CA LEU A 15 10.80 -30.43 15.43
C LEU A 15 10.07 -29.52 16.42
N LEU A 16 10.72 -29.13 17.52
CA LEU A 16 10.15 -28.19 18.49
C LEU A 16 9.92 -26.81 17.86
N SER A 17 10.88 -26.33 17.07
CA SER A 17 10.73 -25.08 16.31
C SER A 17 9.59 -25.15 15.30
N GLN A 18 9.41 -26.29 14.63
CA GLN A 18 8.32 -26.51 13.69
C GLN A 18 6.96 -26.51 14.41
N GLN A 19 6.84 -27.26 15.51
CA GLN A 19 5.62 -27.29 16.33
C GLN A 19 5.25 -25.92 16.88
N ILE A 20 6.24 -25.12 17.33
CA ILE A 20 5.99 -23.75 17.80
C ILE A 20 5.50 -22.86 16.65
N MET A 21 6.11 -22.97 15.47
CA MET A 21 5.65 -22.23 14.27
C MET A 21 4.22 -22.62 13.88
N ASP A 22 3.89 -23.91 13.96
CA ASP A 22 2.55 -24.42 13.63
C ASP A 22 1.50 -23.93 14.65
N ILE A 23 1.82 -23.91 15.95
CA ILE A 23 0.95 -23.37 17.00
C ILE A 23 0.75 -21.87 16.83
N VAL A 24 1.81 -21.10 16.55
CA VAL A 24 1.71 -19.66 16.32
C VAL A 24 0.89 -19.36 15.06
N GLY A 25 1.10 -20.11 13.98
CA GLY A 25 0.30 -20.02 12.77
C GLY A 25 -1.18 -20.30 13.03
N PHE A 26 -1.48 -21.36 13.79
CA PHE A 26 -2.84 -21.67 14.22
C PHE A 26 -3.46 -20.55 15.07
N LEU A 27 -2.73 -19.99 16.04
CA LEU A 27 -3.22 -18.89 16.87
C LEU A 27 -3.52 -17.64 16.04
N LYS A 28 -2.67 -17.32 15.05
CA LYS A 28 -2.86 -16.16 14.18
C LYS A 28 -4.09 -16.29 13.29
N SER A 29 -4.45 -17.49 12.85
CA SER A 29 -5.63 -17.72 12.01
C SER A 29 -6.96 -17.71 12.76
N GLN A 30 -6.92 -17.62 14.11
CA GLN A 30 -8.14 -17.62 14.90
C GLN A 30 -8.98 -16.37 14.67
N PHE A 31 -10.28 -16.57 14.48
CA PHE A 31 -11.25 -15.49 14.27
C PHE A 31 -11.21 -14.43 15.37
N ILE A 32 -10.97 -14.83 16.63
CA ILE A 32 -10.86 -13.90 17.75
C ILE A 32 -9.67 -12.95 17.61
N CYS A 33 -8.51 -13.43 17.13
CA CYS A 33 -7.33 -12.59 16.89
C CYS A 33 -7.62 -11.55 15.80
N HIS A 34 -8.25 -11.97 14.70
CA HIS A 34 -8.67 -11.07 13.65
C HIS A 34 -9.66 -10.02 14.16
N LEU A 35 -10.62 -10.42 15.00
CA LEU A 35 -11.60 -9.52 15.59
C LEU A 35 -10.93 -8.47 16.49
N LEU A 36 -9.97 -8.85 17.32
CA LEU A 36 -9.23 -7.93 18.17
C LEU A 36 -8.35 -6.96 17.36
N ILE A 37 -7.64 -7.45 16.34
CA ILE A 37 -6.83 -6.61 15.44
C ILE A 37 -7.71 -5.58 14.73
N CYS A 38 -8.83 -6.03 14.15
CA CYS A 38 -9.77 -5.16 13.46
C CYS A 38 -10.43 -4.17 14.41
N TYR A 39 -10.78 -4.58 15.63
CA TYR A 39 -11.30 -3.68 16.66
C TYR A 39 -10.31 -2.57 16.98
N ILE A 40 -9.04 -2.92 17.25
CA ILE A 40 -7.99 -1.94 17.54
C ILE A 40 -7.85 -0.96 16.37
N PHE A 41 -7.72 -1.46 15.14
CA PHE A 41 -7.57 -0.63 13.94
C PHE A 41 -8.78 0.30 13.73
N ILE A 42 -10.00 -0.22 13.85
CA ILE A 42 -11.22 0.56 13.62
C ILE A 42 -11.39 1.64 14.68
N VAL A 43 -11.32 1.27 15.96
CA VAL A 43 -11.59 2.22 17.05
C VAL A 43 -10.49 3.27 17.14
N SER A 44 -9.21 2.88 17.08
CA SER A 44 -8.11 3.85 17.04
C SER A 44 -8.21 4.74 15.79
N GLY A 45 -8.52 4.17 14.62
CA GLY A 45 -8.70 4.90 13.38
C GLY A 45 -9.80 5.96 13.48
N LEU A 46 -10.96 5.62 14.07
CA LEU A 46 -12.06 6.55 14.28
C LEU A 46 -11.69 7.66 15.27
N ILE A 47 -11.01 7.33 16.38
CA ILE A 47 -10.50 8.32 17.34
C ILE A 47 -9.54 9.30 16.64
N ILE A 48 -8.59 8.77 15.86
CA ILE A 48 -7.62 9.60 15.14
C ILE A 48 -8.32 10.49 14.12
N ASN A 49 -9.27 9.97 13.34
CA ASN A 49 -10.04 10.76 12.38
C ASN A 49 -10.85 11.86 13.06
N PHE A 50 -11.42 11.59 14.24
CA PHE A 50 -12.06 12.62 15.05
C PHE A 50 -11.07 13.72 15.46
N ILE A 51 -9.86 13.36 15.90
CA ILE A 51 -8.80 14.34 16.19
C ILE A 51 -8.44 15.13 14.93
N GLN A 52 -8.31 14.48 13.77
CA GLN A 52 -8.04 15.16 12.49
C GLN A 52 -9.13 16.18 12.16
N LEU A 53 -10.41 15.86 12.41
CA LEU A 53 -11.50 16.81 12.26
C LEU A 53 -11.31 18.07 13.13
N LEU A 54 -10.88 17.89 14.38
CA LEU A 54 -10.57 19.02 15.28
C LEU A 54 -9.41 19.88 14.78
N THR A 55 -8.46 19.29 14.03
CA THR A 55 -7.35 20.06 13.46
C THR A 55 -7.80 21.08 12.41
N LEU A 56 -9.00 20.99 11.83
CA LEU A 56 -9.49 21.94 10.82
C LEU A 56 -9.47 23.39 11.31
N ILE A 57 -9.60 23.62 12.62
CA ILE A 57 -9.49 24.95 13.22
C ILE A 57 -8.10 25.57 12.96
N LEU A 58 -7.06 24.75 12.84
CA LEU A 58 -5.70 25.19 12.55
C LEU A 58 -5.49 25.52 11.07
N TRP A 59 -6.32 25.01 10.15
CA TRP A 59 -6.14 25.20 8.72
C TRP A 59 -6.06 26.68 8.29
N PRO A 60 -6.99 27.57 8.67
CA PRO A 60 -6.92 28.99 8.31
C PRO A 60 -5.84 29.78 9.08
N ILE A 61 -5.37 29.28 10.24
CA ILE A 61 -4.42 29.98 11.11
C ILE A 61 -2.97 29.63 10.73
N ASN A 62 -2.69 28.33 10.59
CA ASN A 62 -1.38 27.80 10.27
C ASN A 62 -1.52 26.46 9.51
N LYS A 63 -1.70 26.58 8.20
CA LYS A 63 -1.77 25.46 7.25
C LYS A 63 -0.60 24.48 7.38
N GLN A 64 0.60 24.99 7.63
CA GLN A 64 1.80 24.14 7.72
C GLN A 64 1.81 23.31 9.01
N LEU A 65 1.40 23.89 10.14
CA LEU A 65 1.21 23.16 11.38
C LEU A 65 0.10 22.11 11.25
N PHE A 66 -1.03 22.46 10.63
CA PHE A 66 -2.09 21.50 10.31
C PHE A 66 -1.54 20.29 9.54
N ARG A 67 -0.74 20.53 8.49
CA ARG A 67 -0.16 19.46 7.66
C ARG A 67 0.78 18.57 8.45
N ARG A 68 1.69 19.17 9.24
CA ARG A 68 2.63 18.42 10.09
C ARG A 68 1.91 17.54 11.10
N ILE A 69 0.90 18.07 11.78
CA ILE A 69 0.07 17.31 12.74
C ILE A 69 -0.63 16.16 12.02
N ASN A 70 -1.27 16.43 10.88
CA ASN A 70 -2.00 15.40 10.13
C ASN A 70 -1.07 14.32 9.56
N CYS A 71 0.19 14.62 9.24
CA CYS A 71 1.18 13.60 8.91
C CYS A 71 1.46 12.65 10.07
N ARG A 72 1.54 13.16 11.31
CA ARG A 72 1.72 12.30 12.50
C ARG A 72 0.46 11.50 12.83
N LEU A 73 -0.72 12.09 12.70
CA LEU A 73 -1.99 11.39 12.88
C LEU A 73 -2.18 10.28 11.83
N ALA A 74 -1.88 10.57 10.57
CA ALA A 74 -1.95 9.58 9.50
C ALA A 74 -0.92 8.45 9.68
N TYR A 75 0.26 8.77 10.22
CA TYR A 75 1.24 7.76 10.63
C TYR A 75 0.63 6.77 11.64
N CYS A 76 -0.08 7.25 12.67
CA CYS A 76 -0.70 6.39 13.68
C CYS A 76 -1.73 5.40 13.09
N ILE A 77 -2.39 5.73 11.98
CA ILE A 77 -3.32 4.82 11.28
C ILE A 77 -2.54 3.87 10.37
N SER A 78 -1.76 4.41 9.43
CA SER A 78 -1.07 3.63 8.40
C SER A 78 -0.01 2.69 8.97
N SER A 79 0.67 3.06 10.05
CA SER A 79 1.66 2.21 10.73
C SER A 79 1.06 0.93 11.31
N GLN A 80 -0.23 0.88 11.63
CA GLN A 80 -0.88 -0.35 12.09
C GLN A 80 -1.01 -1.38 10.98
N MET A 81 -1.24 -0.93 9.73
CA MET A 81 -1.24 -1.81 8.56
C MET A 81 0.18 -2.32 8.26
N VAL A 82 1.17 -1.44 8.34
CA VAL A 82 2.59 -1.85 8.21
C VAL A 82 2.99 -2.82 9.32
N MET A 83 2.50 -2.62 10.54
CA MET A 83 2.70 -3.55 11.66
C MET A 83 2.12 -4.93 11.33
N LEU A 84 0.91 -4.96 10.77
CA LEU A 84 0.24 -6.19 10.34
C LEU A 84 1.06 -6.95 9.28
N LEU A 85 1.67 -6.25 8.33
CA LEU A 85 2.54 -6.86 7.32
C LEU A 85 3.83 -7.42 7.94
N GLU A 86 4.55 -6.61 8.71
CA GLU A 86 5.93 -6.94 9.10
C GLU A 86 6.00 -7.84 10.33
N TRP A 87 5.25 -7.49 11.36
CA TRP A 87 5.36 -8.10 12.69
C TRP A 87 4.35 -9.22 12.86
N TRP A 88 3.12 -9.01 12.38
CA TRP A 88 2.08 -10.03 12.49
C TRP A 88 2.26 -11.15 11.46
N SER A 89 2.32 -10.84 10.15
CA SER A 89 2.50 -11.90 9.14
C SER A 89 3.96 -12.32 8.95
N GLY A 90 4.91 -11.51 9.43
CA GLY A 90 6.33 -11.81 9.28
C GLY A 90 6.85 -11.61 7.86
N THR A 91 6.09 -10.94 6.98
CA THR A 91 6.48 -10.70 5.59
C THR A 91 7.77 -9.91 5.50
N ASP A 92 8.65 -10.35 4.60
CA ASP A 92 9.92 -9.67 4.32
C ASP A 92 9.83 -8.93 2.99
N CYS A 93 10.32 -7.68 3.00
CA CYS A 93 10.43 -6.83 1.82
C CYS A 93 11.91 -6.55 1.55
N THR A 94 12.43 -7.11 0.46
CA THR A 94 13.80 -6.90 -0.02
C THR A 94 13.79 -5.76 -1.03
N LEU A 95 14.65 -4.76 -0.83
CA LEU A 95 14.89 -3.68 -1.77
C LEU A 95 16.05 -4.05 -2.69
N TYR A 96 15.84 -3.99 -4.00
CA TYR A 96 16.89 -4.05 -5.00
C TYR A 96 17.09 -2.65 -5.53
N THR A 97 18.27 -2.07 -5.33
CA THR A 97 18.54 -0.72 -5.78
C THR A 97 20.04 -0.49 -5.93
N ASP A 98 20.38 0.58 -6.64
CA ASP A 98 21.73 1.11 -6.67
C ASP A 98 22.11 1.68 -5.27
N PRO A 99 23.22 1.23 -4.66
CA PRO A 99 23.68 1.75 -3.37
C PRO A 99 23.88 3.27 -3.32
N GLU A 100 24.25 3.91 -4.44
CA GLU A 100 24.37 5.37 -4.49
C GLU A 100 23.00 6.07 -4.44
N SER A 101 21.93 5.41 -4.84
CA SER A 101 20.57 5.97 -4.71
C SER A 101 20.00 5.81 -3.30
N TYR A 102 20.43 4.78 -2.57
CA TYR A 102 19.89 4.42 -1.25
C TYR A 102 19.87 5.57 -0.23
N HIS A 103 20.93 6.38 -0.20
CA HIS A 103 21.08 7.44 0.80
C HIS A 103 20.18 8.66 0.57
N LYS A 104 19.55 8.76 -0.61
CA LYS A 104 18.63 9.84 -1.00
C LYS A 104 17.17 9.53 -0.63
N TYR A 105 16.83 8.25 -0.51
CA TYR A 105 15.49 7.82 -0.15
C TYR A 105 15.04 8.38 1.20
N GLY A 106 13.84 8.97 1.23
CA GLY A 106 13.24 9.63 2.40
C GLY A 106 13.74 11.05 2.66
N LYS A 107 14.78 11.50 1.95
CA LYS A 107 15.39 12.82 2.13
C LYS A 107 15.04 13.84 1.04
N GLU A 108 14.28 13.41 0.03
CA GLU A 108 13.79 14.24 -1.06
C GLU A 108 12.34 13.90 -1.39
N ASN A 109 11.65 14.82 -2.07
CA ASN A 109 10.36 14.53 -2.67
C ASN A 109 10.57 13.73 -3.96
N ALA A 110 9.74 12.71 -4.16
CA ALA A 110 9.84 11.82 -5.32
C ALA A 110 8.47 11.50 -5.91
N ILE A 111 8.40 11.33 -7.23
CA ILE A 111 7.26 10.67 -7.90
C ILE A 111 7.60 9.18 -7.97
N VAL A 112 6.75 8.31 -7.43
CA VAL A 112 6.94 6.86 -7.46
C VAL A 112 6.05 6.27 -8.54
N ILE A 113 6.64 5.54 -9.49
CA ILE A 113 5.91 4.74 -10.47
C ILE A 113 6.02 3.28 -10.03
N LEU A 114 4.89 2.65 -9.72
CA LEU A 114 4.84 1.25 -9.30
C LEU A 114 3.96 0.46 -10.28
N ASN A 115 4.38 -0.75 -10.65
CA ASN A 115 3.49 -1.70 -11.32
C ASN A 115 2.29 -2.03 -10.42
N HIS A 116 1.18 -2.49 -11.00
CA HIS A 116 -0.04 -2.71 -10.23
C HIS A 116 -0.55 -4.13 -10.41
N ASN A 117 0.12 -5.11 -9.81
CA ASN A 117 -0.17 -6.52 -10.08
C ASN A 117 -0.89 -7.20 -8.90
N PHE A 118 -0.60 -6.79 -7.66
CA PHE A 118 -1.03 -7.54 -6.48
C PHE A 118 -2.05 -6.78 -5.63
N GLU A 119 -2.76 -7.52 -4.79
CA GLU A 119 -3.74 -6.94 -3.89
C GLU A 119 -3.08 -5.96 -2.90
N ILE A 120 -1.93 -6.39 -2.36
CA ILE A 120 -1.19 -5.71 -1.28
C ILE A 120 -0.04 -4.82 -1.78
N ASP A 121 -0.04 -4.40 -3.05
CA ASP A 121 0.97 -3.47 -3.60
C ASP A 121 1.13 -2.23 -2.70
N PHE A 122 0.00 -1.64 -2.30
CA PHE A 122 -0.04 -0.46 -1.44
C PHE A 122 0.60 -0.71 -0.07
N LEU A 123 0.46 -1.92 0.47
CA LEU A 123 0.95 -2.27 1.79
C LEU A 123 2.48 -2.45 1.78
N CYS A 124 3.01 -3.04 0.70
CA CYS A 124 4.45 -3.11 0.47
C CYS A 124 5.05 -1.72 0.19
N GLY A 125 4.34 -0.87 -0.57
CA GLY A 125 4.71 0.52 -0.75
C GLY A 125 4.76 1.31 0.57
N TRP A 126 3.79 1.10 1.46
CA TRP A 126 3.80 1.69 2.80
C TRP A 126 4.90 1.15 3.71
N ASN A 127 5.19 -0.16 3.66
CA ASN A 127 6.37 -0.72 4.32
C ASN A 127 7.65 -0.01 3.85
N PHE A 128 7.81 0.21 2.55
CA PHE A 128 8.95 0.95 2.02
C PHE A 128 8.98 2.41 2.53
N CYS A 129 7.84 3.10 2.52
CA CYS A 129 7.73 4.45 3.11
C CYS A 129 8.08 4.47 4.60
N GLU A 130 7.72 3.42 5.37
CA GLU A 130 8.09 3.29 6.78
C GLU A 130 9.60 3.22 6.95
N ARG A 131 10.29 2.40 6.15
CA ARG A 131 11.75 2.24 6.21
C ARG A 131 12.50 3.54 6.02
N PHE A 132 11.96 4.46 5.23
CA PHE A 132 12.60 5.74 4.90
C PHE A 132 11.93 6.96 5.57
N GLY A 133 11.02 6.76 6.52
CA GLY A 133 10.51 7.85 7.35
C GLY A 133 9.44 8.75 6.71
N VAL A 134 8.86 8.33 5.58
CA VAL A 134 7.88 9.13 4.81
C VAL A 134 6.46 8.54 4.82
N LEU A 135 6.19 7.51 5.64
CA LEU A 135 4.87 6.85 5.71
C LEU A 135 3.73 7.85 5.94
N GLY A 136 3.85 8.73 6.94
CA GLY A 136 2.81 9.70 7.30
C GLY A 136 2.64 10.86 6.29
N SER A 137 3.61 11.06 5.40
CA SER A 137 3.57 12.08 4.34
C SER A 137 3.36 11.47 2.95
N SER A 138 3.31 10.14 2.83
CA SER A 138 3.10 9.44 1.55
C SER A 138 1.83 9.92 0.85
N LYS A 139 1.93 10.09 -0.47
CA LYS A 139 0.86 10.59 -1.34
C LYS A 139 0.58 9.56 -2.44
N VAL A 140 -0.63 9.61 -2.98
CA VAL A 140 -1.03 8.74 -4.09
C VAL A 140 -2.05 9.44 -4.98
N LEU A 141 -2.01 9.19 -6.29
CA LEU A 141 -3.14 9.49 -7.17
C LEU A 141 -4.19 8.38 -7.01
N ALA A 142 -5.24 8.65 -6.24
CA ALA A 142 -6.24 7.65 -5.86
C ALA A 142 -7.57 7.80 -6.61
N LYS A 143 -8.27 6.67 -6.77
CA LYS A 143 -9.66 6.65 -7.27
C LYS A 143 -10.59 7.39 -6.29
N LYS A 144 -11.46 8.26 -6.78
CA LYS A 144 -12.34 9.13 -5.96
C LYS A 144 -13.20 8.34 -4.97
N GLU A 145 -13.64 7.16 -5.34
CA GLU A 145 -14.47 6.29 -4.51
C GLU A 145 -13.74 5.86 -3.22
N LEU A 146 -12.40 5.79 -3.24
CA LEU A 146 -11.60 5.50 -2.04
C LEU A 146 -11.66 6.64 -1.01
N SER A 147 -12.05 7.86 -1.40
CA SER A 147 -12.25 8.96 -0.44
C SER A 147 -13.43 8.73 0.52
N TYR A 148 -14.36 7.84 0.15
CA TYR A 148 -15.51 7.48 0.99
C TYR A 148 -15.21 6.32 1.94
N MET A 149 -14.05 5.66 1.80
CA MET A 149 -13.66 4.58 2.70
C MET A 149 -13.42 5.14 4.11
N PRO A 150 -14.14 4.65 5.13
CA PRO A 150 -13.90 5.07 6.50
C PRO A 150 -12.46 4.84 6.92
N ILE A 151 -11.99 5.66 7.86
CA ILE A 151 -10.63 5.63 8.43
C ILE A 151 -9.56 6.06 7.43
N ILE A 152 -9.33 5.29 6.37
CA ILE A 152 -8.24 5.51 5.40
C ILE A 152 -8.59 6.61 4.40
N GLY A 153 -9.79 6.58 3.82
CA GLY A 153 -10.23 7.62 2.87
C GLY A 153 -10.36 9.00 3.54
N TRP A 154 -10.82 9.00 4.79
CA TRP A 154 -10.89 10.19 5.63
C TRP A 154 -9.49 10.68 6.05
N MET A 155 -8.59 9.79 6.50
CA MET A 155 -7.18 10.13 6.71
C MET A 155 -6.55 10.77 5.47
N TRP A 156 -6.81 10.21 4.29
CA TRP A 156 -6.33 10.73 3.01
C TRP A 156 -6.90 12.10 2.66
N TYR A 157 -8.12 12.42 3.07
CA TYR A 157 -8.68 13.76 2.92
C TYR A 157 -7.83 14.80 3.66
N PHE A 158 -7.50 14.55 4.93
CA PHE A 158 -6.67 15.45 5.74
C PHE A 158 -5.20 15.50 5.30
N LEU A 159 -4.73 14.48 4.58
CA LEU A 159 -3.42 14.48 3.93
C LEU A 159 -3.42 15.19 2.56
N GLU A 160 -4.53 15.78 2.13
CA GLU A 160 -4.65 16.42 0.80
C GLU A 160 -4.32 15.48 -0.37
N ILE A 161 -4.70 14.21 -0.24
CA ILE A 161 -4.52 13.21 -1.31
C ILE A 161 -5.26 13.65 -2.59
N VAL A 162 -4.62 13.35 -3.73
CA VAL A 162 -5.15 13.65 -5.06
C VAL A 162 -6.11 12.54 -5.45
N PHE A 163 -7.39 12.88 -5.54
CA PHE A 163 -8.46 11.96 -5.93
C PHE A 163 -8.93 12.28 -7.35
N CYS A 164 -9.08 11.25 -8.19
CA CYS A 164 -9.59 11.38 -9.56
C CYS A 164 -10.74 10.41 -9.84
N LYS A 165 -11.70 10.82 -10.68
CA LYS A 165 -12.80 9.99 -11.19
C LYS A 165 -12.36 9.09 -12.35
N ARG A 166 -11.14 9.29 -12.86
CA ARG A 166 -10.55 8.63 -14.03
C ARG A 166 -11.25 9.03 -15.34
N LYS A 167 -11.68 10.28 -15.40
CA LYS A 167 -12.24 10.94 -16.58
C LYS A 167 -11.52 12.26 -16.78
N TRP A 168 -10.63 12.30 -17.76
CA TRP A 168 -9.68 13.40 -17.95
C TRP A 168 -10.36 14.78 -17.97
N GLU A 169 -11.43 14.93 -18.73
CA GLU A 169 -12.16 16.20 -18.85
C GLU A 169 -12.77 16.70 -17.52
N GLU A 170 -13.19 15.78 -16.65
CA GLU A 170 -13.72 16.13 -15.32
C GLU A 170 -12.59 16.38 -14.30
N ASP A 171 -11.49 15.65 -14.42
CA ASP A 171 -10.44 15.60 -13.41
C ASP A 171 -9.35 16.67 -13.58
N ARG A 172 -9.03 17.05 -14.82
CA ARG A 172 -7.82 17.83 -15.17
C ARG A 172 -7.59 19.03 -14.23
N LYS A 173 -8.59 19.92 -14.11
CA LYS A 173 -8.47 21.14 -13.29
C LYS A 173 -8.24 20.81 -11.81
N THR A 174 -9.04 19.90 -11.27
CA THR A 174 -8.99 19.54 -9.84
C THR A 174 -7.69 18.81 -9.48
N VAL A 175 -7.24 17.90 -10.34
CA VAL A 175 -5.98 17.15 -10.17
C VAL A 175 -4.79 18.11 -10.23
N MET A 176 -4.73 18.99 -11.23
CA MET A 176 -3.67 20.01 -11.34
C MET A 176 -3.62 20.90 -10.10
N GLN A 177 -4.76 21.45 -9.66
CA GLN A 177 -4.81 22.31 -8.47
C GLN A 177 -4.31 21.58 -7.23
N LYS A 178 -4.73 20.32 -7.01
CA LYS A 178 -4.30 19.54 -5.85
C LYS A 178 -2.80 19.22 -5.90
N LEU A 179 -2.25 18.89 -7.07
CA LEU A 179 -0.82 18.68 -7.23
C LEU A 179 -0.02 19.96 -6.93
N LEU A 180 -0.48 21.10 -7.45
CA LEU A 180 0.13 22.40 -7.16
C LEU A 180 0.09 22.74 -5.67
N ASN A 181 -0.98 22.36 -4.96
CA ASN A 181 -1.07 22.52 -3.51
C ASN A 181 -0.04 21.68 -2.72
N LEU A 182 0.58 20.67 -3.32
CA LEU A 182 1.64 19.88 -2.67
C LEU A 182 3.02 20.56 -2.77
N ARG A 183 3.17 21.62 -3.57
CA ARG A 183 4.46 22.29 -3.77
C ARG A 183 5.00 22.95 -2.49
N ASP A 184 4.11 23.35 -1.59
CA ASP A 184 4.45 23.94 -0.29
C ASP A 184 4.23 22.95 0.88
N TYR A 185 4.26 21.63 0.63
CA TYR A 185 4.07 20.63 1.68
C TYR A 185 5.30 20.59 2.61
N PRO A 186 5.13 20.56 3.95
CA PRO A 186 6.23 20.83 4.89
C PRO A 186 7.10 19.61 5.23
N GLU A 187 6.80 18.46 4.64
CA GLU A 187 7.47 17.17 4.89
C GLU A 187 7.86 16.57 3.54
N ASN A 188 8.98 15.86 3.48
CA ASN A 188 9.33 15.08 2.30
C ASN A 188 8.22 14.06 2.03
N PHE A 189 7.77 13.98 0.78
CA PHE A 189 6.70 13.07 0.38
C PHE A 189 7.07 12.27 -0.87
N TRP A 190 6.54 11.06 -0.92
CA TRP A 190 6.58 10.21 -2.11
C TRP A 190 5.19 10.17 -2.73
N PHE A 191 5.07 10.61 -3.98
CA PHE A 191 3.81 10.65 -4.72
C PHE A 191 3.69 9.43 -5.63
N LEU A 192 2.92 8.44 -5.18
CA LEU A 192 2.66 7.22 -5.93
C LEU A 192 1.67 7.45 -7.08
N ILE A 193 2.04 6.99 -8.27
CA ILE A 193 1.16 6.88 -9.43
C ILE A 193 1.34 5.51 -10.09
N HIS A 194 0.24 4.79 -10.27
CA HIS A 194 0.21 3.58 -11.10
C HIS A 194 -0.14 3.99 -12.53
N CYS A 195 0.87 4.12 -13.40
CA CYS A 195 0.64 4.58 -14.77
C CYS A 195 -0.18 3.57 -15.60
N GLU A 196 -0.24 2.29 -15.22
CA GLU A 196 -1.15 1.30 -15.81
C GLU A 196 -2.64 1.67 -15.61
N GLY A 197 -2.94 2.41 -14.53
CA GLY A 197 -4.27 2.95 -14.21
C GLY A 197 -5.31 1.92 -13.73
N THR A 198 -4.93 0.66 -13.66
CA THR A 198 -5.72 -0.47 -13.14
C THR A 198 -4.78 -1.61 -12.76
N ARG A 199 -5.24 -2.52 -11.90
CA ARG A 199 -4.51 -3.75 -11.66
C ARG A 199 -4.42 -4.62 -12.91
N PHE A 200 -3.28 -5.26 -13.09
CA PHE A 200 -3.02 -6.27 -14.10
C PHE A 200 -3.96 -7.47 -13.91
N THR A 201 -4.60 -7.88 -14.99
CA THR A 201 -5.27 -9.17 -15.14
C THR A 201 -5.05 -9.61 -16.58
N GLU A 202 -5.04 -10.92 -16.84
CA GLU A 202 -4.83 -11.47 -18.19
C GLU A 202 -5.78 -10.84 -19.22
N GLN A 203 -7.08 -10.76 -18.89
CA GLN A 203 -8.09 -10.11 -19.73
C GLN A 203 -7.76 -8.63 -20.05
N LYS A 204 -7.26 -7.85 -19.07
CA LYS A 204 -6.91 -6.44 -19.28
C LYS A 204 -5.63 -6.30 -20.07
N HIS A 205 -4.71 -7.25 -19.91
CA HIS A 205 -3.48 -7.33 -20.66
C HIS A 205 -3.76 -7.59 -22.14
N GLU A 206 -4.61 -8.57 -22.48
CA GLU A 206 -5.04 -8.81 -23.86
C GLU A 206 -5.61 -7.56 -24.52
N ILE A 207 -6.54 -6.87 -23.84
CA ILE A 207 -7.12 -5.60 -24.32
C ILE A 207 -6.03 -4.54 -24.49
N SER A 208 -5.12 -4.41 -23.53
CA SER A 208 -4.01 -3.47 -23.61
C SER A 208 -3.09 -3.77 -24.79
N MET A 209 -2.88 -5.05 -25.14
CA MET A 209 -2.05 -5.45 -26.26
C MET A 209 -2.71 -5.22 -27.62
N GLN A 210 -4.04 -5.37 -27.70
CA GLN A 210 -4.80 -4.95 -28.88
C GLN A 210 -4.69 -3.43 -29.11
N VAL A 211 -4.73 -2.64 -28.03
CA VAL A 211 -4.52 -1.19 -28.10
C VAL A 211 -3.09 -0.85 -28.52
N ALA A 212 -2.09 -1.62 -28.07
CA ALA A 212 -0.71 -1.45 -28.49
C ALA A 212 -0.55 -1.61 -30.00
N GLU A 213 -1.09 -2.72 -30.53
CA GLU A 213 -1.08 -3.02 -31.97
C GLU A 213 -1.80 -1.95 -32.80
N ALA A 214 -3.00 -1.56 -32.38
CA ALA A 214 -3.78 -0.53 -33.08
C ALA A 214 -3.07 0.85 -33.12
N LYS A 215 -2.22 1.13 -32.14
CA LYS A 215 -1.45 2.39 -32.05
C LYS A 215 -0.02 2.27 -32.58
N GLY A 216 0.38 1.11 -33.08
CA GLY A 216 1.76 0.86 -33.51
C GLY A 216 2.79 0.93 -32.36
N LEU A 217 2.36 0.68 -31.12
CA LEU A 217 3.22 0.65 -29.94
C LEU A 217 3.77 -0.78 -29.71
N PRO A 218 4.99 -0.92 -29.17
CA PRO A 218 5.52 -2.22 -28.75
C PRO A 218 4.59 -2.92 -27.75
N LYS A 219 4.39 -4.22 -27.95
CA LYS A 219 3.64 -5.08 -27.01
C LYS A 219 4.52 -5.36 -25.79
N LEU A 220 3.91 -5.30 -24.60
CA LEU A 220 4.54 -5.61 -23.31
C LEU A 220 4.02 -6.97 -22.83
N LYS A 221 4.85 -7.74 -22.13
CA LYS A 221 4.51 -9.11 -21.70
C LYS A 221 3.97 -9.16 -20.27
N TYR A 222 4.46 -8.32 -19.37
CA TYR A 222 4.18 -8.37 -17.94
C TYR A 222 3.53 -7.10 -17.38
N HIS A 223 3.40 -6.06 -18.21
CA HIS A 223 2.75 -4.79 -17.85
C HIS A 223 1.62 -4.42 -18.82
N LEU A 224 0.66 -3.64 -18.33
CA LEU A 224 -0.25 -2.90 -19.19
C LEU A 224 0.46 -1.69 -19.82
N LEU A 225 -0.06 -1.20 -20.94
CA LEU A 225 0.42 0.06 -21.52
C LEU A 225 0.20 1.22 -20.54
N PRO A 226 1.22 2.08 -20.32
CA PRO A 226 1.06 3.21 -19.43
C PRO A 226 0.12 4.27 -20.00
N ARG A 227 -0.64 4.89 -19.10
CA ARG A 227 -1.43 6.10 -19.35
C ARG A 227 -0.55 7.32 -19.07
N THR A 228 -0.21 8.04 -20.12
CA THR A 228 0.84 9.07 -20.07
C THR A 228 0.35 10.42 -19.52
N LYS A 229 -0.89 10.83 -19.85
CA LYS A 229 -1.45 12.14 -19.44
C LYS A 229 -1.34 12.44 -17.95
N GLY A 230 -1.74 11.48 -17.10
CA GLY A 230 -1.72 11.66 -15.65
C GLY A 230 -0.30 11.82 -15.10
N PHE A 231 0.66 11.07 -15.67
CA PHE A 231 2.07 11.18 -15.32
C PHE A 231 2.66 12.52 -15.78
N ALA A 232 2.45 12.90 -17.04
CA ALA A 232 2.94 14.17 -17.59
C ALA A 232 2.46 15.38 -16.76
N VAL A 233 1.18 15.42 -16.39
CA VAL A 233 0.64 16.47 -15.54
C VAL A 233 1.20 16.44 -14.11
N THR A 234 1.44 15.25 -13.56
CA THR A 234 2.09 15.10 -12.25
C THR A 234 3.50 15.67 -12.28
N VAL A 235 4.30 15.29 -13.28
CA VAL A 235 5.67 15.81 -13.49
C VAL A 235 5.62 17.33 -13.66
N GLN A 236 4.77 17.85 -14.55
CA GLN A 236 4.65 19.29 -14.79
C GLN A 236 4.29 20.07 -13.53
N CYS A 237 3.32 19.60 -12.74
CA CYS A 237 2.87 20.31 -11.54
C CYS A 237 3.88 20.24 -10.39
N LEU A 238 4.63 19.15 -10.27
CA LEU A 238 5.57 18.92 -9.17
C LEU A 238 7.03 19.25 -9.52
N ARG A 239 7.31 19.63 -10.77
CA ARG A 239 8.62 20.10 -11.21
C ARG A 239 9.11 21.24 -10.32
N ASN A 240 10.41 21.23 -10.02
CA ASN A 240 11.09 22.12 -9.06
C ASN A 240 10.83 21.83 -7.57
N VAL A 241 9.95 20.90 -7.23
CA VAL A 241 9.72 20.47 -5.83
C VAL A 241 10.11 19.01 -5.62
N VAL A 242 9.87 18.17 -6.63
CA VAL A 242 10.34 16.79 -6.70
C VAL A 242 11.74 16.74 -7.31
N SER A 243 12.61 15.92 -6.74
CA SER A 243 14.00 15.76 -7.19
C SER A 243 14.21 14.56 -8.10
N ALA A 244 13.30 13.57 -8.10
CA ALA A 244 13.45 12.36 -8.87
C ALA A 244 12.13 11.62 -9.13
N VAL A 245 12.15 10.78 -10.16
CA VAL A 245 11.21 9.68 -10.34
C VAL A 245 11.84 8.40 -9.78
N TYR A 246 11.12 7.71 -8.90
CA TYR A 246 11.46 6.37 -8.43
C TYR A 246 10.69 5.36 -9.25
N ASP A 247 11.37 4.86 -10.26
CA ASP A 247 10.91 3.80 -11.14
C ASP A 247 10.96 2.47 -10.38
N SER A 248 9.80 1.99 -9.92
CA SER A 248 9.69 0.87 -8.99
C SER A 248 8.93 -0.32 -9.57
N THR A 249 9.41 -1.53 -9.33
CA THR A 249 8.72 -2.77 -9.73
C THR A 249 8.70 -3.75 -8.55
N LEU A 250 7.51 -4.14 -8.13
CA LEU A 250 7.25 -5.08 -7.06
C LEU A 250 6.93 -6.47 -7.65
N ASN A 251 7.54 -7.49 -7.05
CA ASN A 251 7.25 -8.88 -7.27
C ASN A 251 7.18 -9.66 -5.97
N PHE A 252 6.60 -10.85 -6.04
CA PHE A 252 6.62 -11.82 -4.97
C PHE A 252 7.34 -13.08 -5.43
N ARG A 253 8.21 -13.62 -4.58
CA ARG A 253 8.95 -14.85 -4.88
C ARG A 253 7.97 -16.03 -5.04
N ASN A 254 8.43 -17.06 -5.75
CA ASN A 254 7.68 -18.30 -5.97
C ASN A 254 6.31 -18.11 -6.64
N ASN A 255 6.13 -17.02 -7.40
CA ASN A 255 4.86 -16.65 -8.04
C ASN A 255 3.67 -16.60 -7.08
N GLU A 256 3.92 -16.22 -5.81
CA GLU A 256 2.85 -16.07 -4.85
C GLU A 256 1.94 -14.89 -5.22
N ASN A 257 0.63 -15.08 -5.05
CA ASN A 257 -0.36 -14.02 -5.14
C ASN A 257 -0.82 -13.62 -3.73
N PRO A 258 -0.23 -12.57 -3.14
CA PRO A 258 -0.53 -12.18 -1.78
C PRO A 258 -1.86 -11.45 -1.65
N THR A 259 -2.54 -11.71 -0.54
CA THR A 259 -3.85 -11.10 -0.22
C THR A 259 -3.80 -10.49 1.17
N LEU A 260 -4.62 -9.47 1.41
CA LEU A 260 -4.70 -8.86 2.74
C LEU A 260 -5.22 -9.87 3.78
N LEU A 261 -6.12 -10.77 3.37
CA LEU A 261 -6.59 -11.87 4.20
C LEU A 261 -5.46 -12.86 4.54
N GLY A 262 -4.57 -13.16 3.60
CA GLY A 262 -3.40 -13.99 3.87
C GLY A 262 -2.50 -13.37 4.94
N VAL A 263 -2.22 -12.06 4.83
CA VAL A 263 -1.48 -11.31 5.85
C VAL A 263 -2.19 -11.37 7.21
N LEU A 264 -3.52 -11.19 7.24
CA LEU A 264 -4.31 -11.25 8.47
C LEU A 264 -4.26 -12.65 9.13
N ASN A 265 -4.25 -13.72 8.34
CA ASN A 265 -4.03 -15.09 8.82
C ASN A 265 -2.58 -15.39 9.23
N GLY A 266 -1.68 -14.41 9.15
CA GLY A 266 -0.28 -14.58 9.50
C GLY A 266 0.55 -15.25 8.40
N LYS A 267 0.07 -15.35 7.15
CA LYS A 267 0.85 -15.90 6.04
C LYS A 267 2.00 -14.95 5.71
N LYS A 268 3.22 -15.46 5.85
CA LYS A 268 4.45 -14.78 5.43
C LYS A 268 4.57 -14.78 3.91
N TYR A 269 4.90 -13.63 3.36
CA TYR A 269 5.26 -13.46 1.96
C TYR A 269 6.70 -12.94 1.83
N HIS A 270 7.25 -13.04 0.63
CA HIS A 270 8.59 -12.52 0.29
C HIS A 270 8.46 -11.56 -0.89
N ALA A 271 8.38 -10.27 -0.57
CA ALA A 271 8.27 -9.19 -1.54
C ALA A 271 9.67 -8.73 -1.96
N ASP A 272 9.90 -8.64 -3.26
CA ASP A 272 11.11 -8.08 -3.85
C ASP A 272 10.72 -6.81 -4.61
N LEU A 273 11.22 -5.66 -4.15
CA LEU A 273 10.95 -4.35 -4.71
C LEU A 273 12.22 -3.82 -5.37
N TYR A 274 12.22 -3.73 -6.70
CA TYR A 274 13.26 -3.03 -7.44
C TYR A 274 12.95 -1.54 -7.52
N VAL A 275 13.93 -0.68 -7.24
CA VAL A 275 13.80 0.78 -7.35
C VAL A 275 15.01 1.36 -8.06
N ARG A 276 14.75 1.98 -9.22
CA ARG A 276 15.70 2.82 -9.96
C ARG A 276 15.36 4.28 -9.73
N ARG A 277 16.33 5.08 -9.28
CA ARG A 277 16.20 6.53 -9.15
C ARG A 277 16.57 7.21 -10.46
N ILE A 278 15.67 8.00 -11.01
CA ILE A 278 15.89 8.80 -12.21
C ILE A 278 15.77 10.28 -11.82
N PRO A 279 16.82 11.10 -11.93
CA PRO A 279 16.75 12.55 -11.71
C PRO A 279 15.60 13.17 -12.52
N LEU A 280 14.87 14.12 -11.93
CA LEU A 280 13.70 14.71 -12.61
C LEU A 280 14.11 15.50 -13.87
N GLU A 281 15.35 15.97 -13.91
CA GLU A 281 15.96 16.67 -15.04
C GLU A 281 16.07 15.79 -16.30
N GLU A 282 16.11 14.46 -16.13
CA GLU A 282 16.12 13.51 -17.25
C GLU A 282 14.71 13.22 -17.81
N VAL A 283 13.65 13.69 -17.14
CA VAL A 283 12.27 13.53 -17.59
C VAL A 283 11.89 14.73 -18.47
N PRO A 284 11.50 14.51 -19.74
CA PRO A 284 11.16 15.60 -20.66
C PRO A 284 10.03 16.51 -20.16
N GLU A 285 10.06 17.78 -20.57
CA GLU A 285 9.01 18.76 -20.25
C GLU A 285 7.86 18.76 -21.24
N ASP A 286 8.16 18.55 -22.51
CA ASP A 286 7.14 18.44 -23.55
C ASP A 286 6.24 17.22 -23.31
N GLU A 287 4.93 17.40 -23.52
CA GLU A 287 3.94 16.36 -23.22
C GLU A 287 4.15 15.10 -24.08
N GLN A 288 4.49 15.28 -25.36
CA GLN A 288 4.69 14.17 -26.28
C GLN A 288 6.01 13.44 -26.00
N GLU A 289 7.08 14.19 -25.74
CA GLU A 289 8.37 13.59 -25.34
C GLU A 289 8.25 12.86 -24.00
N CYS A 290 7.55 13.43 -23.01
CA CYS A 290 7.30 12.78 -21.72
C CYS A 290 6.45 11.50 -21.90
N SER A 291 5.50 11.51 -22.83
CA SER A 291 4.69 10.34 -23.19
C SER A 291 5.56 9.23 -23.79
N ASN A 292 6.43 9.58 -24.74
CA ASN A 292 7.37 8.63 -25.36
C ASN A 292 8.38 8.08 -24.35
N TRP A 293 8.89 8.94 -23.46
CA TRP A 293 9.77 8.56 -22.36
C TRP A 293 9.11 7.53 -21.44
N LEU A 294 7.84 7.73 -21.07
CA LEU A 294 7.12 6.78 -20.20
C LEU A 294 6.86 5.44 -20.90
N HIS A 295 6.56 5.45 -22.21
CA HIS A 295 6.45 4.22 -22.99
C HIS A 295 7.78 3.46 -23.05
N LYS A 296 8.91 4.16 -23.20
CA LYS A 296 10.24 3.55 -23.15
C LYS A 296 10.55 2.98 -21.76
N LEU A 297 10.25 3.74 -20.71
CA LEU A 297 10.40 3.29 -19.32
C LEU A 297 9.68 1.97 -19.06
N TYR A 298 8.44 1.84 -19.57
CA TYR A 298 7.66 0.61 -19.41
C TYR A 298 8.20 -0.58 -20.23
N GLN A 299 8.86 -0.34 -21.37
CA GLN A 299 9.57 -1.40 -22.10
C GLN A 299 10.78 -1.90 -21.30
N GLU A 300 11.54 -1.00 -20.69
CA GLU A 300 12.67 -1.36 -19.82
C GLU A 300 12.19 -2.12 -18.58
N LYS A 301 11.10 -1.66 -17.93
CA LYS A 301 10.44 -2.38 -16.83
C LYS A 301 10.07 -3.81 -17.22
N ASP A 302 9.46 -3.97 -18.40
CA ASP A 302 9.02 -5.28 -18.90
C ASP A 302 10.20 -6.24 -19.10
N ALA A 303 11.33 -5.72 -19.61
CA ALA A 303 12.57 -6.50 -19.73
C ALA A 303 13.17 -6.89 -18.37
N PHE A 304 13.16 -5.98 -17.39
CA PHE A 304 13.60 -6.31 -16.01
C PHE A 304 12.70 -7.36 -15.36
N GLN A 305 11.40 -7.29 -15.63
CA GLN A 305 10.42 -8.24 -15.15
C GLN A 305 10.62 -9.63 -15.78
N GLU A 306 10.96 -9.68 -17.08
CA GLU A 306 11.35 -10.93 -17.75
C GLU A 306 12.57 -11.57 -17.09
N GLU A 307 13.61 -10.78 -16.85
CA GLU A 307 14.84 -11.27 -16.23
C GLU A 307 14.59 -11.77 -14.81
N TYR A 308 13.74 -11.09 -14.05
CA TYR A 308 13.35 -11.52 -12.71
C TYR A 308 12.63 -12.87 -12.75
N TYR A 309 11.70 -13.09 -13.69
CA TYR A 309 11.05 -14.39 -13.82
C TYR A 309 12.00 -15.51 -14.25
N ARG A 310 13.07 -15.17 -14.99
CA ARG A 310 14.10 -16.14 -15.40
C ARG A 310 15.06 -16.51 -14.28
N THR A 311 15.47 -15.52 -13.46
CA THR A 311 16.57 -15.67 -12.49
C THR A 311 16.12 -15.70 -11.03
N GLY A 312 14.90 -15.24 -10.73
CA GLY A 312 14.38 -15.07 -9.38
C GLY A 312 14.93 -13.86 -8.63
N THR A 313 15.67 -12.96 -9.31
CA THR A 313 16.27 -11.78 -8.68
C THR A 313 16.32 -10.58 -9.64
N TYR A 314 16.37 -9.37 -9.09
CA TYR A 314 16.53 -8.15 -9.89
C TYR A 314 18.02 -7.80 -10.07
N PRO A 315 18.39 -7.06 -11.13
CA PRO A 315 19.79 -6.73 -11.45
C PRO A 315 20.34 -5.58 -10.58
N ALA A 316 20.24 -5.69 -9.26
CA ALA A 316 20.78 -4.73 -8.31
C ALA A 316 21.10 -5.38 -6.95
N VAL A 317 21.75 -4.63 -6.07
CA VAL A 317 22.16 -5.14 -4.75
C VAL A 317 20.91 -5.34 -3.89
N PRO A 318 20.67 -6.55 -3.35
CA PRO A 318 19.60 -6.78 -2.41
C PRO A 318 19.97 -6.17 -1.05
N ILE A 319 19.09 -5.31 -0.55
CA ILE A 319 19.19 -4.66 0.75
C ILE A 319 17.88 -4.93 1.47
N VAL A 320 17.96 -5.34 2.74
CA VAL A 320 16.78 -5.40 3.62
C VAL A 320 16.89 -4.24 4.60
N PRO A 321 16.21 -3.11 4.36
CA PRO A 321 16.27 -1.99 5.29
C PRO A 321 15.75 -2.43 6.67
N PRO A 322 16.39 -2.01 7.77
CA PRO A 322 16.07 -2.48 9.11
C PRO A 322 14.64 -2.12 9.51
N ARG A 323 13.98 -3.04 10.22
CA ARG A 323 12.63 -2.79 10.74
C ARG A 323 12.67 -1.67 11.78
N ARG A 324 11.79 -0.69 11.64
CA ARG A 324 11.66 0.38 12.63
C ARG A 324 10.67 -0.07 13.72
N PRO A 325 10.99 0.11 15.01
CA PRO A 325 10.16 -0.39 16.11
C PRO A 325 8.84 0.40 16.26
N TRP A 326 8.75 1.59 15.66
CA TRP A 326 7.65 2.53 15.86
C TRP A 326 6.27 1.98 15.46
N THR A 327 6.19 1.14 14.43
CA THR A 327 4.93 0.52 14.01
C THR A 327 4.39 -0.45 15.06
N LEU A 328 5.27 -1.24 15.66
CA LEU A 328 4.95 -2.15 16.77
C LEU A 328 4.60 -1.38 18.04
N LEU A 329 5.39 -0.36 18.40
CA LEU A 329 5.14 0.47 19.60
C LEU A 329 3.79 1.20 19.52
N ASN A 330 3.46 1.78 18.36
CA ASN A 330 2.17 2.41 18.12
C ASN A 330 1.03 1.40 18.26
N TRP A 331 1.17 0.19 17.70
CA TRP A 331 0.16 -0.85 17.86
C TRP A 331 -0.02 -1.27 19.33
N LEU A 332 1.08 -1.50 20.05
CA LEU A 332 1.04 -1.88 21.47
C LEU A 332 0.37 -0.80 22.32
N PHE A 333 0.66 0.48 22.04
CA PHE A 333 -0.01 1.61 22.70
C PHE A 333 -1.53 1.54 22.53
N TRP A 334 -2.02 1.40 21.30
CA TRP A 334 -3.47 1.31 21.04
C TRP A 334 -4.09 0.02 21.59
N ALA A 335 -3.38 -1.10 21.51
CA ALA A 335 -3.84 -2.37 22.08
C ALA A 335 -4.03 -2.24 23.60
N LEU A 336 -3.05 -1.69 24.32
CA LEU A 336 -3.15 -1.48 25.76
C LEU A 336 -4.28 -0.52 26.13
N LEU A 337 -4.42 0.58 25.39
CA LEU A 337 -5.44 1.59 25.64
C LEU A 337 -6.86 1.07 25.41
N LEU A 338 -7.06 0.23 24.39
CA LEU A 338 -8.39 -0.17 23.93
C LEU A 338 -8.85 -1.53 24.45
N LEU A 339 -7.93 -2.48 24.69
CA LEU A 339 -8.32 -3.83 25.09
C LEU A 339 -8.75 -3.91 26.56
N TYR A 340 -8.11 -3.17 27.47
CA TYR A 340 -8.53 -3.16 28.89
C TYR A 340 -9.99 -2.74 29.09
N PRO A 341 -10.46 -1.58 28.57
CA PRO A 341 -11.87 -1.19 28.72
C PRO A 341 -12.81 -2.14 27.98
N LEU A 342 -12.39 -2.72 26.84
CA LEU A 342 -13.17 -3.73 26.12
C LEU A 342 -13.39 -4.96 27.00
N PHE A 343 -12.33 -5.54 27.58
CA PHE A 343 -12.46 -6.73 28.42
C PHE A 343 -13.26 -6.44 29.71
N LYS A 344 -13.10 -5.26 30.30
CA LYS A 344 -13.92 -4.85 31.44
C LYS A 344 -15.40 -4.76 31.09
N LEU A 345 -15.73 -4.20 29.91
CA LEU A 345 -17.09 -4.16 29.40
C LEU A 345 -17.65 -5.57 29.21
N LEU A 346 -16.88 -6.47 28.58
CA LEU A 346 -17.29 -7.87 28.36
C LEU A 346 -17.59 -8.61 29.67
N ILE A 347 -16.71 -8.49 30.66
CA ILE A 347 -16.89 -9.12 31.98
C ILE A 347 -18.15 -8.58 32.67
N ASN A 348 -18.33 -7.26 32.67
CA ASN A 348 -19.52 -6.64 33.27
C ASN A 348 -20.81 -7.07 32.58
N MET A 349 -20.79 -7.20 31.24
CA MET A 349 -21.94 -7.68 30.47
C MET A 349 -22.30 -9.13 30.83
N ILE A 350 -21.31 -10.02 30.90
CA ILE A 350 -21.52 -11.41 31.30
C ILE A 350 -22.08 -11.48 32.73
N ASN A 351 -21.51 -10.73 33.66
CA ASN A 351 -21.95 -10.68 35.06
C ASN A 351 -23.37 -10.09 35.20
N SER A 352 -23.76 -9.15 34.34
CA SER A 352 -25.10 -8.55 34.37
C SER A 352 -26.22 -9.51 33.95
N GLY A 353 -25.89 -10.58 33.21
CA GLY A 353 -26.85 -11.56 32.70
C GLY A 353 -27.92 -11.01 31.73
N SER A 354 -27.80 -9.75 31.29
CA SER A 354 -28.82 -9.10 30.47
C SER A 354 -28.76 -9.60 29.02
N SER A 355 -29.75 -10.39 28.61
CA SER A 355 -29.88 -10.93 27.25
C SER A 355 -29.92 -9.83 26.18
N LEU A 356 -30.53 -8.68 26.47
CA LEU A 356 -30.58 -7.53 25.56
C LEU A 356 -29.19 -6.93 25.32
N THR A 357 -28.36 -6.82 26.36
CA THR A 357 -26.98 -6.30 26.20
C THR A 357 -26.12 -7.27 25.40
N LEU A 358 -26.20 -8.57 25.67
CA LEU A 358 -25.48 -9.60 24.91
C LEU A 358 -25.91 -9.62 23.44
N ALA A 359 -27.21 -9.52 23.16
CA ALA A 359 -27.72 -9.46 21.79
C ALA A 359 -27.25 -8.21 21.05
N SER A 360 -27.27 -7.04 21.71
CA SER A 360 -26.80 -5.77 21.13
C SER A 360 -25.31 -5.83 20.80
N PHE A 361 -24.49 -6.42 21.69
CA PHE A 361 -23.06 -6.57 21.47
C PHE A 361 -22.74 -7.56 20.34
N ALA A 362 -23.45 -8.69 20.28
CA ALA A 362 -23.34 -9.63 19.18
C ALA A 362 -23.67 -8.97 17.83
N PHE A 363 -24.72 -8.14 17.79
CA PHE A 363 -25.08 -7.37 16.60
C PHE A 363 -23.96 -6.42 16.17
N VAL A 364 -23.35 -5.68 17.11
CA VAL A 364 -22.21 -4.80 16.81
C VAL A 364 -21.02 -5.57 16.24
N ILE A 365 -20.71 -6.75 16.79
CA ILE A 365 -19.65 -7.62 16.25
C ILE A 365 -19.96 -8.04 14.81
N VAL A 366 -21.20 -8.45 14.52
CA VAL A 366 -21.60 -8.85 13.17
C VAL A 366 -21.45 -7.67 12.21
N MET A 367 -21.95 -6.49 12.57
CA MET A 367 -21.82 -5.28 11.76
C MET A 367 -20.36 -4.89 11.51
N ALA A 368 -19.52 -4.95 12.54
CA ALA A 368 -18.08 -4.68 12.41
C ALA A 368 -17.40 -5.72 11.49
N SER A 369 -17.71 -7.00 11.64
CA SER A 369 -17.19 -8.08 10.80
C SER A 369 -17.57 -7.91 9.33
N VAL A 370 -18.83 -7.56 9.06
CA VAL A 370 -19.31 -7.23 7.70
C VAL A 370 -18.58 -6.00 7.14
N GLY A 371 -18.41 -4.95 7.95
CA GLY A 371 -17.67 -3.75 7.57
C GLY A 371 -16.21 -4.04 7.19
N VAL A 372 -15.50 -4.85 7.99
CA VAL A 372 -14.12 -5.28 7.70
C VAL A 372 -14.05 -6.07 6.40
N ARG A 373 -14.94 -7.05 6.20
CA ARG A 373 -14.98 -7.84 4.96
C ARG A 373 -15.25 -6.97 3.74
N TRP A 374 -16.10 -5.95 3.87
CA TRP A 374 -16.32 -4.97 2.83
C TRP A 374 -15.05 -4.15 2.54
N MET A 375 -14.34 -3.68 3.57
CA MET A 375 -13.06 -2.95 3.40
C MET A 375 -11.99 -3.79 2.70
N ILE A 376 -11.82 -5.06 3.08
CA ILE A 376 -10.94 -6.01 2.38
C ILE A 376 -11.43 -6.23 0.94
N GLY A 377 -12.74 -6.30 0.73
CA GLY A 377 -13.32 -6.40 -0.61
C GLY A 377 -12.91 -5.26 -1.54
N VAL A 378 -12.69 -4.04 -1.03
CA VAL A 378 -12.22 -2.90 -1.83
C VAL A 378 -10.77 -3.10 -2.30
N THR A 379 -9.97 -3.92 -1.62
CA THR A 379 -8.60 -4.23 -2.03
C THR A 379 -8.53 -5.34 -3.07
N GLU A 380 -9.52 -6.23 -3.17
CA GLU A 380 -9.54 -7.36 -4.11
C GLU A 380 -9.42 -6.95 -5.59
N ILE A 381 -8.68 -7.76 -6.36
CA ILE A 381 -8.41 -7.51 -7.80
C ILE A 381 -9.71 -7.60 -8.63
N ASN A 382 -10.57 -8.59 -8.35
CA ASN A 382 -11.80 -8.86 -9.10
C ASN A 382 -12.87 -7.77 -8.94
N LYS A 383 -12.80 -6.98 -7.86
CA LYS A 383 -13.65 -5.78 -7.66
C LYS A 383 -12.98 -4.49 -8.15
N GLY A 384 -11.82 -4.62 -8.80
CA GLY A 384 -11.12 -3.55 -9.49
C GLY A 384 -11.92 -3.01 -10.68
N SER A 385 -11.35 -2.04 -11.37
CA SER A 385 -12.04 -1.36 -12.47
C SER A 385 -12.53 -2.31 -13.57
N THR A 386 -13.76 -2.11 -14.05
CA THR A 386 -14.31 -2.69 -15.31
C THR A 386 -13.72 -2.05 -16.57
N TYR A 387 -12.59 -1.36 -16.46
CA TYR A 387 -12.03 -0.61 -17.57
C TYR A 387 -11.51 -1.56 -18.64
N GLY A 388 -11.89 -1.35 -19.90
CA GLY A 388 -11.65 -2.26 -21.02
C GLY A 388 -12.80 -3.24 -21.31
N ASN A 389 -13.66 -3.54 -20.33
CA ASN A 389 -14.79 -4.47 -20.55
C ASN A 389 -15.95 -3.85 -21.35
N ASN A 390 -16.13 -2.52 -21.29
CA ASN A 390 -17.30 -1.87 -21.90
C ASN A 390 -17.13 -1.59 -23.40
N ASP A 391 -15.90 -1.48 -23.91
CA ASP A 391 -15.66 -1.20 -25.34
C ASP A 391 -15.94 -2.42 -26.22
N ASN A 392 -15.93 -3.64 -25.66
CA ASN A 392 -16.34 -4.86 -26.37
C ASN A 392 -17.86 -5.05 -26.41
N LYS A 393 -18.62 -4.51 -25.45
CA LYS A 393 -20.09 -4.56 -25.51
C LYS A 393 -20.66 -3.67 -26.62
N GLN A 394 -20.00 -2.55 -26.91
CA GLN A 394 -20.41 -1.65 -28.02
C GLN A 394 -19.94 -2.11 -29.40
N LYS A 395 -19.13 -3.18 -29.50
CA LYS A 395 -18.71 -3.78 -30.78
C LYS A 395 -19.45 -5.08 -31.11
N GLN A 396 -20.40 -5.50 -30.27
CA GLN A 396 -21.20 -6.71 -30.45
C GLN A 396 -22.72 -6.42 -30.61
N GLU A 397 -23.10 -5.15 -30.78
CA GLU A 397 -24.47 -4.75 -31.17
C GLU A 397 -24.50 -4.13 -32.56
#